data_AF-A0A7D5P9C3-F1
#
_entry.id   AF-A0A7D5P9C3-F1
#
_cell.length_a   1.000
_cell.length_b   1.000
_cell.length_c   1.000
_cell.angle_alpha   90.00
_cell.angle_beta   90.00
_cell.angle_gamma   90.00
#
_symmetry.space_group_name_H-M   'P 1'
#
loop_
_entity.id
_entity.type
_entity.pdbx_description
1 polymer ?
#
loop_
_entity_poly.entity_id
_entity_poly.type
_entity_poly.pdbx_seq_one_letter_code
_entity_poly.pdbx_strand_id
1 'polypeptide(L)'
;MSQDVALSVLQLVALTIPPIAVLIQMLRRSENLTWRMRKLSFGLVIVSVVAFIATGIAVLSYFLTYVAVPQLLVVAISLTIVGLVPFALFVAILYMEHREEFGP
;
A
#
# COMPACT_ATOMS: atom_id res chain seq x y z
N MET A 1 11.59 10.73 -21.12
CA MET A 1 12.10 9.40 -20.75
C MET A 1 12.03 9.14 -19.24
N SER A 2 12.71 9.88 -18.36
CA SER A 2 12.60 9.67 -16.89
C SER A 2 11.20 9.98 -16.33
N GLN A 3 10.54 11.02 -16.85
CA GLN A 3 9.16 11.36 -16.48
C GLN A 3 8.14 10.29 -16.91
N ASP A 4 8.28 9.74 -18.12
CA ASP A 4 7.38 8.70 -18.65
C ASP A 4 7.50 7.40 -17.84
N VAL A 5 8.72 7.03 -17.47
CA VAL A 5 8.99 5.88 -16.58
C VAL A 5 8.34 6.10 -15.23
N ALA A 6 8.48 7.29 -14.64
CA ALA A 6 7.97 7.54 -13.30
C ALA A 6 6.43 7.73 -13.26
N LEU A 7 5.80 8.20 -14.33
CA LEU A 7 4.34 8.13 -14.54
C LEU A 7 3.85 6.70 -14.69
N SER A 8 4.57 5.88 -15.46
CA SER A 8 4.24 4.45 -15.63
C SER A 8 4.36 3.69 -14.30
N VAL A 9 5.35 4.03 -13.48
CA VAL A 9 5.50 3.48 -12.12
C VAL A 9 4.36 3.94 -11.22
N LEU A 10 3.93 5.22 -11.28
CA LEU A 10 2.77 5.69 -10.52
C LEU A 10 1.47 4.98 -10.91
N GLN A 11 1.26 4.71 -12.20
CA GLN A 11 0.10 3.96 -12.69
C GLN A 11 0.14 2.50 -12.25
N LEU A 12 1.31 1.85 -12.37
CA LEU A 12 1.56 0.53 -11.79
C LEU A 12 1.27 0.54 -10.29
N VAL A 13 1.63 1.61 -9.60
CA VAL A 13 1.38 1.75 -8.16
C VAL A 13 -0.12 1.87 -7.86
N ALA A 14 -0.86 2.65 -8.63
CA ALA A 14 -2.30 2.76 -8.46
C ALA A 14 -3.04 1.43 -8.75
N LEU A 15 -2.55 0.63 -9.70
CA LEU A 15 -3.16 -0.64 -10.14
C LEU A 15 -3.07 -1.78 -9.11
N THR A 16 -2.17 -1.71 -8.14
CA THR A 16 -1.97 -2.79 -7.15
C THR A 16 -2.78 -2.59 -5.87
N ILE A 17 -3.32 -1.40 -5.62
CA ILE A 17 -4.17 -1.13 -4.44
C ILE A 17 -5.43 -2.03 -4.42
N PRO A 18 -6.20 -2.18 -5.53
CA PRO A 18 -7.38 -3.06 -5.54
C PRO A 18 -7.04 -4.54 -5.31
N PRO A 19 -6.03 -5.15 -5.96
CA PRO A 19 -5.59 -6.51 -5.69
C PRO A 19 -5.24 -6.76 -4.22
N ILE A 20 -4.56 -5.82 -3.56
CA ILE A 20 -4.20 -5.93 -2.15
C ILE A 20 -5.45 -5.98 -1.26
N ALA A 21 -6.44 -5.12 -1.52
CA ALA A 21 -7.71 -5.13 -0.79
C ALA A 21 -8.47 -6.46 -0.98
N VAL A 22 -8.47 -7.00 -2.20
CA VAL A 22 -9.06 -8.31 -2.50
C VAL A 22 -8.32 -9.44 -1.80
N LEU A 23 -6.98 -9.42 -1.76
CA LEU A 23 -6.17 -10.42 -1.06
C LEU A 23 -6.47 -10.44 0.46
N ILE A 24 -6.62 -9.27 1.07
CA ILE A 24 -7.04 -9.13 2.47
C ILE A 24 -8.41 -9.78 2.68
N GLN A 25 -9.38 -9.48 1.79
CA GLN A 25 -10.73 -10.02 1.89
C GLN A 25 -10.77 -11.54 1.70
N MET A 26 -9.97 -12.07 0.77
CA MET A 26 -9.82 -13.51 0.54
C MET A 26 -9.16 -14.22 1.73
N LEU A 27 -8.14 -13.61 2.34
CA LEU A 27 -7.51 -14.15 3.55
C LEU A 27 -8.46 -14.19 4.73
N ARG A 28 -9.30 -13.16 4.89
CA ARG A 28 -10.30 -13.09 5.96
C ARG A 28 -11.35 -14.21 5.86
N ARG A 29 -11.69 -14.64 4.64
CA ARG A 29 -12.66 -15.72 4.37
C ARG A 29 -12.04 -17.13 4.29
N SER A 30 -10.73 -17.26 4.41
CA SER A 30 -10.05 -18.56 4.27
C SER A 30 -10.13 -19.39 5.57
N GLU A 31 -11.22 -20.15 5.75
CA GLU A 31 -11.44 -21.02 6.92
C GLU A 31 -10.47 -22.21 7.00
N ASN A 32 -9.79 -22.57 5.91
CA ASN A 32 -8.95 -23.78 5.81
C ASN A 32 -7.46 -23.61 6.17
N LEU A 33 -7.02 -22.43 6.61
CA LEU A 33 -5.59 -22.19 6.92
C LEU A 33 -5.28 -22.39 8.39
N THR A 34 -4.24 -23.18 8.67
CA THR A 34 -3.66 -23.26 10.02
C THR A 34 -3.16 -21.90 10.48
N TRP A 35 -3.25 -21.63 11.78
CA TRP A 35 -2.95 -20.31 12.36
C TRP A 35 -1.55 -19.77 11.98
N ARG A 36 -0.53 -20.64 11.97
CA ARG A 36 0.83 -20.27 11.55
C ARG A 36 0.88 -19.74 10.12
N MET A 37 0.18 -20.37 9.18
CA MET A 37 0.12 -19.89 7.81
C MET A 37 -0.72 -18.63 7.68
N ARG A 38 -1.81 -18.49 8.45
CA ARG A 38 -2.65 -17.29 8.45
C ARG A 38 -1.87 -16.04 8.88
N LYS A 39 -1.09 -16.16 9.97
CA LYS A 39 -0.20 -15.11 10.47
C LYS A 39 0.88 -14.74 9.44
N LEU A 40 1.46 -15.72 8.76
CA LEU A 40 2.47 -15.52 7.73
C LEU A 40 1.87 -14.82 6.51
N SER A 41 0.69 -15.23 6.05
CA SER A 41 -0.02 -14.59 4.95
C SER A 41 -0.43 -13.15 5.26
N PHE A 42 -0.94 -12.88 6.47
CA PHE A 42 -1.21 -11.50 6.90
C PHE A 42 0.07 -10.66 6.97
N GLY A 43 1.15 -11.24 7.50
CA GLY A 43 2.47 -10.60 7.51
C GLY A 43 2.95 -10.26 6.09
N LEU A 44 2.79 -11.18 5.13
CA LEU A 44 3.14 -10.96 3.73
C LEU A 44 2.30 -9.83 3.11
N VAL A 45 1.03 -9.73 3.44
CA VAL A 45 0.17 -8.64 2.98
C VAL A 45 0.62 -7.29 3.55
N ILE A 46 0.91 -7.21 4.86
CA ILE A 46 1.39 -5.97 5.49
C ILE A 46 2.73 -5.55 4.89
N VAL A 47 3.68 -6.49 4.74
CA VAL A 47 4.99 -6.21 4.13
C VAL A 47 4.81 -5.73 2.68
N SER A 48 3.90 -6.36 1.92
CA SER A 48 3.59 -5.93 0.56
C SER A 48 3.04 -4.51 0.53
N VAL A 49 2.07 -4.19 1.41
CA VAL A 49 1.51 -2.83 1.57
C VAL A 49 2.61 -1.82 1.89
N VAL A 50 3.46 -2.10 2.88
CA VAL A 50 4.52 -1.19 3.31
C VAL A 50 5.54 -0.96 2.20
N ALA A 51 5.97 -2.02 1.50
CA ALA A 51 6.86 -1.91 0.35
C ALA A 51 6.25 -1.06 -0.77
N PHE A 52 4.93 -1.20 -0.96
CA PHE A 52 4.18 -0.44 -1.95
C PHE A 52 4.12 1.06 -1.63
N ILE A 53 3.78 1.38 -0.37
CA ILE A 53 3.78 2.74 0.16
C ILE A 53 5.18 3.36 0.04
N ALA A 54 6.22 2.63 0.45
CA ALA A 54 7.60 3.11 0.40
C ALA A 54 8.05 3.41 -1.04
N THR A 55 7.67 2.56 -1.99
CA THR A 55 7.96 2.76 -3.41
C THR A 55 7.24 4.00 -3.94
N GLY A 56 5.95 4.16 -3.61
CA GLY A 56 5.18 5.36 -3.94
C GLY A 56 5.85 6.64 -3.40
N ILE A 57 6.22 6.65 -2.12
CA ILE A 57 6.91 7.79 -1.49
C ILE A 57 8.24 8.08 -2.19
N ALA A 58 9.05 7.06 -2.50
CA ALA A 58 10.35 7.24 -3.16
C ALA A 58 10.19 7.90 -4.55
N VAL A 59 9.23 7.43 -5.35
CA VAL A 59 8.96 7.97 -6.70
C VAL A 59 8.45 9.41 -6.61
N LEU A 60 7.51 9.68 -5.70
CA LEU A 60 6.98 11.02 -5.48
C LEU A 60 8.06 12.00 -5.00
N SER A 61 8.93 11.56 -4.09
CA SER A 61 10.07 12.35 -3.59
C SER A 61 11.06 12.68 -4.69
N TYR A 62 11.33 11.74 -5.60
CA TYR A 62 12.16 11.98 -6.78
C TYR A 62 11.57 13.08 -7.68
N PHE A 63 10.26 13.03 -7.96
CA PHE A 63 9.59 14.07 -8.75
C PHE A 63 9.65 15.44 -8.08
N LEU A 64 9.41 15.53 -6.77
CA LEU A 64 9.47 16.80 -6.05
C LEU A 64 10.87 17.43 -6.02
N THR A 65 11.93 16.60 -6.06
CA THR A 65 13.31 17.06 -5.90
C THR A 65 13.99 17.37 -7.24
N TYR A 66 13.75 16.56 -8.26
CA TYR A 66 14.56 16.58 -9.50
C TYR A 66 13.78 17.01 -10.75
N VAL A 67 12.47 17.24 -10.63
CA VAL A 67 11.63 17.61 -11.77
C VAL A 67 10.96 18.95 -11.49
N ALA A 68 10.95 19.85 -12.47
CA ALA A 68 10.16 21.08 -12.41
C ALA A 68 8.66 20.72 -12.54
N VAL A 69 8.06 20.32 -11.43
CA VAL A 69 6.68 19.84 -11.36
C VAL A 69 5.71 21.03 -11.24
N PRO A 70 4.65 21.12 -12.06
CA PRO A 70 3.62 22.15 -11.91
C PRO A 70 3.02 22.16 -10.49
N GLN A 71 2.77 23.34 -9.92
CA GLN A 71 2.26 23.48 -8.53
C GLN A 71 1.03 22.62 -8.24
N LEU A 72 0.12 22.50 -9.21
CA LEU A 72 -1.10 21.70 -9.08
C LEU A 72 -0.78 20.20 -8.89
N LEU A 73 0.25 19.71 -9.57
CA LEU A 73 0.72 18.33 -9.43
C LEU A 73 1.45 18.14 -8.09
N VAL A 74 2.18 19.15 -7.59
CA VAL A 74 2.77 19.12 -6.23
C VAL A 74 1.69 18.95 -5.16
N VAL A 75 0.58 19.69 -5.27
CA VAL A 75 -0.57 19.57 -4.35
C VAL A 75 -1.18 18.17 -4.44
N ALA A 76 -1.41 17.65 -5.64
CA ALA A 76 -1.96 16.30 -5.84
C ALA A 76 -1.04 15.20 -5.27
N ILE A 77 0.27 15.31 -5.48
CA ILE A 77 1.29 14.42 -4.93
C ILE A 77 1.28 14.47 -3.40
N SER A 78 1.26 15.69 -2.83
CA SER A 78 1.24 15.89 -1.37
C SER A 78 -0.01 15.28 -0.74
N LEU A 79 -1.18 15.50 -1.35
CA LEU A 79 -2.45 14.89 -0.92
C LEU A 79 -2.41 13.37 -1.01
N THR A 80 -1.76 12.82 -2.03
CA THR A 80 -1.58 11.36 -2.18
C THR A 80 -0.75 10.80 -1.02
N ILE A 81 0.39 11.44 -0.69
CA ILE A 81 1.23 11.04 0.45
C ILE A 81 0.42 11.09 1.76
N VAL A 82 -0.34 12.17 1.98
CA VAL A 82 -1.21 12.30 3.15
C VAL A 82 -2.26 11.18 3.17
N GLY A 83 -2.82 10.80 2.02
CA GLY A 83 -3.78 9.71 1.88
C GLY A 83 -3.22 8.30 2.18
N LEU A 84 -1.91 8.11 2.11
CA LEU A 84 -1.28 6.84 2.51
C LEU A 84 -1.33 6.62 4.03
N VAL A 85 -1.40 7.68 4.83
CA VAL A 85 -1.48 7.61 6.29
C VAL A 85 -2.76 6.91 6.77
N PRO A 86 -3.98 7.35 6.40
CA PRO A 86 -5.20 6.66 6.82
C PRO A 86 -5.27 5.23 6.27
N PHE A 87 -4.71 4.97 5.09
CA PHE A 87 -4.63 3.62 4.53
C PHE A 87 -3.74 2.70 5.38
N ALA A 88 -2.54 3.16 5.77
CA ALA A 88 -1.66 2.41 6.66
C ALA A 88 -2.31 2.13 8.03
N LEU A 89 -3.01 3.12 8.60
CA LEU A 89 -3.77 2.96 9.84
C LEU A 89 -4.88 1.92 9.69
N PHE A 90 -5.63 1.94 8.58
CA PHE A 90 -6.68 0.97 8.31
C PHE A 90 -6.14 -0.46 8.23
N VAL A 91 -5.01 -0.66 7.56
CA VAL A 91 -4.33 -1.96 7.48
C VAL A 91 -3.88 -2.44 8.86
N ALA A 92 -3.37 -1.54 9.71
CA ALA A 92 -3.00 -1.87 11.09
C ALA A 92 -4.22 -2.29 11.93
N ILE A 93 -5.35 -1.59 11.80
CA ILE A 93 -6.61 -1.94 12.48
C ILE A 93 -7.09 -3.33 12.04
N LEU A 94 -7.06 -3.62 10.74
CA LEU A 94 -7.42 -4.96 10.22
C LEU A 94 -6.54 -6.07 10.78
N TYR A 95 -5.25 -5.80 11.01
CA TYR A 95 -4.37 -6.76 11.66
C TYR A 95 -4.74 -6.97 13.14
N MET A 96 -5.08 -5.90 13.86
CA MET A 96 -5.54 -6.00 15.24
C MET A 96 -6.84 -6.81 15.34
N GLU A 97 -7.82 -6.51 14.50
CA GLU A 97 -9.10 -7.23 14.42
C GLU A 97 -8.85 -8.73 14.13
N HIS A 98 -7.99 -9.04 13.15
CA HIS A 98 -7.66 -10.44 12.83
C HIS A 98 -6.97 -11.18 13.98
N ARG A 99 -6.13 -10.49 14.75
CA ARG A 99 -5.46 -11.07 15.92
C ARG A 99 -6.43 -11.35 17.07
N GLU A 100 -7.43 -10.49 17.27
CA GLU A 100 -8.47 -10.69 18.28
C GLU A 100 -9.41 -11.84 17.91
N GLU A 101 -9.80 -11.93 16.63
CA GLU A 101 -10.78 -12.90 16.13
C GLU A 101 -10.23 -14.33 16.09
N PHE A 102 -8.91 -14.52 15.97
CA PHE A 102 -8.29 -15.85 15.77
C PHE A 102 -7.19 -16.23 16.78
N GLY A 103 -6.88 -15.38 17.78
CA GLY A 103 -5.89 -15.64 18.84
C GLY A 103 -4.43 -15.34 18.46
N PRO A 104 -3.43 -15.46 19.36
CA PRO A 104 -2.01 -15.17 19.10
C PRO A 104 -1.22 -16.24 18.34
#